data_AF-A0A3D1QZU9-F1
#
_entry.id   AF-A0A3D1QZU9-F1
#
_cell.length_a   1.000
_cell.length_b   1.000
_cell.length_c   1.000
_cell.angle_alpha   90.00
_cell.angle_beta   90.00
_cell.angle_gamma   90.00
#
_symmetry.space_group_name_H-M   'P 1'
#
loop_
_entity.id
_entity.type
_entity.pdbx_description
1 polymer ?
#
loop_
_entity_poly.entity_id
_entity_poly.type
_entity_poly.pdbx_seq_one_letter_code
_entity_poly.pdbx_strand_id
1 'polypeptide(L)'
;MPLAIRVQFLAGYSGREWPPSPARLFKALVSSARAGWSHSNRKAIDDSLRVLERQGWTEDTTLPEIVAPRATLRPPRQRRFVPNNSKNWPSERKLNPEKGIDLEPEPMVGWDIEAPHTVWYWWPNVEASHVSVIRDVSRRVVSVGKGEDLAVLDATDAEPPADAVRWQPASSGASLEVPETGCLDVCDAVFARDLNELPLPAAGVRAVTYASDARAADREVSTFVLGLWRHGKRCSWDARLLRQVVGPVRHLLDEVRAEVVDVLARGPSDRPAMEALVRRVLLGHDESDKPISEPHLAILPLPSVLGPYPDGRVRRIALADFGGGDNSTRRAIVETAQVLLHGRELLDNGLGTGIVLGT
;
A
#
# COMPACT_ATOMS: atom_id res chain seq x y z
N MET A 1 -26.56 16.73 14.49
CA MET A 1 -26.42 17.41 13.18
C MET A 1 -25.27 16.72 12.44
N PRO A 2 -25.38 16.48 11.12
CA PRO A 2 -24.26 15.98 10.36
C PRO A 2 -23.06 16.95 10.43
N LEU A 3 -21.86 16.38 10.44
CA LEU A 3 -20.60 17.10 10.32
C LEU A 3 -19.80 16.43 9.20
N ALA A 4 -19.37 17.21 8.23
CA ALA A 4 -18.43 16.78 7.21
C ALA A 4 -17.22 17.71 7.20
N ILE A 5 -16.03 17.16 7.39
CA ILE A 5 -14.77 17.89 7.19
C ILE A 5 -14.25 17.54 5.80
N ARG A 6 -14.26 18.53 4.91
CA ARG A 6 -13.72 18.40 3.55
C ARG A 6 -12.25 18.80 3.55
N VAL A 7 -11.42 17.99 2.92
CA VAL A 7 -9.97 18.14 2.79
C VAL A 7 -9.64 18.20 1.30
N GLN A 8 -9.30 19.39 0.81
CA GLN A 8 -8.85 19.61 -0.56
C GLN A 8 -7.33 19.51 -0.62
N PHE A 9 -6.80 18.44 -1.21
CA PHE A 9 -5.35 18.33 -1.45
C PHE A 9 -4.94 19.16 -2.66
N LEU A 10 -3.82 19.88 -2.56
CA LEU A 10 -3.35 20.80 -3.61
C LEU A 10 -2.33 20.20 -4.57
N ALA A 11 -1.59 19.17 -4.15
CA ALA A 11 -0.46 18.60 -4.92
C ALA A 11 -0.38 17.06 -4.86
N GLY A 12 -1.48 16.40 -4.51
CA GLY A 12 -1.53 14.96 -4.22
C GLY A 12 -1.30 14.66 -2.73
N TYR A 13 -1.05 13.39 -2.41
CA TYR A 13 -0.89 12.92 -1.03
C TYR A 13 0.26 11.93 -0.89
N SER A 14 1.19 12.18 0.04
CA SER A 14 2.40 11.38 0.29
C SER A 14 2.26 10.35 1.42
N GLY A 15 1.02 10.05 1.83
CA GLY A 15 0.76 8.99 2.80
C GLY A 15 1.03 7.59 2.24
N ARG A 16 1.31 6.66 3.16
CA ARG A 16 1.48 5.24 2.81
C ARG A 16 0.13 4.55 2.70
N GLU A 17 -0.85 5.03 3.45
CA GLU A 17 -2.23 4.58 3.42
C GLU A 17 -3.04 5.29 2.33
N TRP A 18 -4.16 4.70 1.93
CA TRP A 18 -5.25 5.41 1.26
C TRP A 18 -6.59 4.82 1.71
N PRO A 19 -7.61 5.65 2.00
CA PRO A 19 -7.58 7.11 2.05
C PRO A 19 -6.70 7.63 3.22
N PRO A 20 -6.40 8.94 3.30
CA PRO A 20 -5.70 9.48 4.46
C PRO A 20 -6.44 9.12 5.75
N SER A 21 -5.70 8.69 6.76
CA SER A 21 -6.29 8.14 7.98
C SER A 21 -6.96 9.20 8.85
N PRO A 22 -8.06 8.88 9.57
CA PRO A 22 -8.69 9.82 10.51
C PRO A 22 -7.75 10.38 11.57
N ALA A 23 -6.74 9.62 11.99
CA ALA A 23 -5.71 10.10 12.91
C ALA A 23 -4.87 11.24 12.31
N ARG A 24 -4.57 11.23 11.00
CA ARG A 24 -3.85 12.34 10.36
C ARG A 24 -4.67 13.61 10.33
N LEU A 25 -5.96 13.50 10.01
CA LEU A 25 -6.88 14.64 10.10
C LEU A 25 -6.91 15.20 11.52
N PHE A 26 -7.08 14.33 12.52
CA PHE A 26 -7.15 14.73 13.91
C PHE A 26 -5.87 15.47 14.36
N LYS A 27 -4.70 14.89 14.09
CA LYS A 27 -3.40 15.51 14.41
C LYS A 27 -3.22 16.87 13.71
N ALA A 28 -3.71 17.02 12.47
CA ALA A 28 -3.69 18.28 11.74
C ALA A 28 -4.59 19.35 12.40
N LEU A 29 -5.80 18.97 12.82
CA LEU A 29 -6.72 19.84 13.56
C LEU A 29 -6.14 20.25 14.93
N VAL A 30 -5.52 19.32 15.65
CA VAL A 30 -4.83 19.65 16.92
C VAL A 30 -3.72 20.65 16.66
N SER A 31 -2.86 20.39 15.67
CA SER A 31 -1.76 21.29 15.31
C SER A 31 -2.25 22.71 15.00
N SER A 32 -3.29 22.86 14.17
CA SER A 32 -3.85 24.17 13.84
C SER A 32 -4.53 24.85 15.04
N ALA A 33 -5.19 24.07 15.92
CA ALA A 33 -5.76 24.56 17.16
C ALA A 33 -4.70 25.12 18.12
N ARG A 34 -3.47 24.58 18.10
CA ARG A 34 -2.37 25.05 18.95
C ARG A 34 -1.63 26.25 18.36
N ALA A 35 -1.62 26.41 17.03
CA ALA A 35 -0.82 27.40 16.33
C ALA A 35 -1.38 28.84 16.31
N GLY A 36 -2.59 29.12 16.83
CA GLY A 36 -3.20 30.44 16.58
C GLY A 36 -4.41 30.87 17.41
N TRP A 37 -4.63 30.32 18.61
CA TRP A 37 -5.77 30.72 19.45
C TRP A 37 -5.37 31.35 20.78
N SER A 38 -6.16 32.34 21.21
CA SER A 38 -6.14 32.86 22.58
C SER A 38 -6.48 31.75 23.58
N HIS A 39 -5.86 31.78 24.76
CA HIS A 39 -6.17 30.90 25.90
C HIS A 39 -7.67 30.89 26.25
N SER A 40 -8.39 31.98 25.97
CA SER A 40 -9.84 32.11 26.27
C SER A 40 -10.72 31.09 25.53
N ASN A 41 -10.31 30.62 24.35
CA ASN A 41 -11.11 29.69 23.53
C ASN A 41 -10.64 28.24 23.66
N ARG A 42 -9.59 28.00 24.45
CA ARG A 42 -8.92 26.71 24.57
C ARG A 42 -9.87 25.60 25.02
N LYS A 43 -10.69 25.87 26.04
CA LYS A 43 -11.65 24.90 26.57
C LYS A 43 -12.65 24.43 25.51
N ALA A 44 -13.26 25.36 24.77
CA ALA A 44 -14.25 25.01 23.75
C ALA A 44 -13.64 24.18 22.61
N ILE A 45 -12.39 24.48 22.24
CA ILE A 45 -11.64 23.73 21.22
C ILE A 45 -11.30 22.34 21.74
N ASP A 46 -10.79 22.22 22.96
CA ASP A 46 -10.42 20.94 23.56
C ASP A 46 -11.66 20.05 23.75
N ASP A 47 -12.77 20.62 24.20
CA ASP A 47 -14.05 19.90 24.31
C ASP A 47 -14.51 19.38 22.93
N SER A 48 -14.39 20.20 21.87
CA SER A 48 -14.78 19.81 20.51
C SER A 48 -13.84 18.78 19.87
N LEU A 49 -12.53 18.88 20.10
CA LEU A 49 -11.56 17.89 19.66
C LEU A 49 -11.75 16.57 20.43
N ARG A 50 -12.03 16.62 21.73
CA ARG A 50 -12.37 15.42 22.51
C ARG A 50 -13.63 14.75 22.00
N VAL A 51 -14.62 15.50 21.51
CA VAL A 51 -15.77 14.88 20.84
C VAL A 51 -15.33 14.08 19.62
N LEU A 52 -14.49 14.63 18.74
CA LEU A 52 -13.95 13.90 17.58
C LEU A 52 -13.10 12.68 17.96
N GLU A 53 -12.28 12.80 19.01
CA GLU A 53 -11.49 11.71 19.58
C GLU A 53 -12.37 10.58 20.14
N ARG A 54 -13.45 10.96 20.83
CA ARG A 54 -14.36 10.04 21.55
C ARG A 54 -15.42 9.41 20.67
N GLN A 55 -15.59 9.78 19.40
CA GLN A 55 -16.52 9.12 18.47
C GLN A 55 -16.12 7.67 18.12
N GLY A 56 -15.27 7.04 18.93
CA GLY A 56 -14.87 5.64 18.83
C GLY A 56 -15.31 4.72 19.98
N TRP A 57 -16.11 5.15 20.98
CA TRP A 57 -16.45 4.30 22.13
C TRP A 57 -17.91 4.43 22.63
N THR A 58 -18.80 3.62 22.06
CA THR A 58 -19.86 2.76 22.66
C THR A 58 -20.46 1.94 21.50
N GLU A 59 -21.26 0.91 21.79
CA GLU A 59 -21.82 -0.03 20.77
C GLU A 59 -22.60 0.66 19.63
N ASP A 60 -22.95 1.95 19.80
CA ASP A 60 -23.70 2.77 18.83
C ASP A 60 -22.92 3.98 18.26
N THR A 61 -21.61 4.13 18.51
CA THR A 61 -20.82 5.25 17.91
C THR A 61 -20.24 4.89 16.55
N THR A 62 -20.59 5.68 15.53
CA THR A 62 -20.07 5.59 14.17
C THR A 62 -18.74 6.32 14.03
N LEU A 63 -17.66 5.57 13.80
CA LEU A 63 -16.43 6.10 13.19
C LEU A 63 -16.77 6.88 11.92
N PRO A 64 -15.94 7.87 11.51
CA PRO A 64 -16.24 8.64 10.30
C PRO A 64 -16.31 7.70 9.11
N GLU A 65 -17.34 7.87 8.29
CA GLU A 65 -17.28 7.44 6.91
C GLU A 65 -16.31 8.37 6.18
N ILE A 66 -15.43 7.79 5.37
CA ILE A 66 -14.52 8.58 4.54
C ILE A 66 -15.02 8.51 3.11
N VAL A 67 -15.39 9.64 2.54
CA VAL A 67 -15.78 9.73 1.13
C VAL A 67 -14.63 10.35 0.36
N ALA A 68 -13.97 9.55 -0.46
CA ALA A 68 -12.77 9.92 -1.17
C ALA A 68 -12.93 9.73 -2.68
N PRO A 69 -12.27 10.52 -3.52
CA PRO A 69 -12.16 10.22 -4.95
C PRO A 69 -11.39 8.90 -5.12
N ARG A 70 -11.43 8.35 -6.33
CA ARG A 70 -10.46 7.31 -6.68
C ARG A 70 -9.06 7.89 -6.60
N ALA A 71 -8.12 7.08 -6.14
CA ALA A 71 -6.71 7.41 -6.19
C ALA A 71 -5.92 6.21 -6.66
N THR A 72 -4.85 6.51 -7.37
CA THR A 72 -3.91 5.49 -7.82
C THR A 72 -2.62 5.63 -7.02
N LEU A 73 -2.10 4.50 -6.57
CA LEU A 73 -0.79 4.49 -5.95
C LEU A 73 0.21 4.95 -7.01
N ARG A 74 0.89 6.06 -6.73
CA ARG A 74 1.91 6.58 -7.63
C ARG A 74 3.04 5.55 -7.69
N PRO A 75 3.33 4.94 -8.85
CA PRO A 75 4.46 4.04 -8.96
C PRO A 75 5.74 4.82 -8.61
N PRO A 76 6.71 4.21 -7.91
CA PRO A 76 7.92 4.92 -7.50
C PRO A 76 8.71 5.37 -8.74
N ARG A 77 8.59 6.65 -9.09
CA ARG A 77 9.45 7.35 -10.07
C ARG A 77 10.34 8.41 -9.42
N GLN A 78 9.96 8.90 -8.22
CA GLN A 78 10.70 9.88 -7.45
C GLN A 78 11.50 9.22 -6.33
N ARG A 79 12.82 9.41 -6.38
CA ARG A 79 13.73 9.13 -5.26
C ARG A 79 14.10 10.48 -4.66
N ARG A 80 13.88 10.66 -3.36
CA ARG A 80 14.56 11.73 -2.65
C ARG A 80 15.93 11.23 -2.23
N PHE A 81 16.92 12.08 -2.38
CA PHE A 81 18.27 11.80 -1.97
C PHE A 81 18.52 12.54 -0.68
N VAL A 82 18.49 11.81 0.44
CA VAL A 82 18.78 12.36 1.76
C VAL A 82 20.23 12.05 2.12
N PRO A 83 20.96 12.96 2.78
CA PRO A 83 22.28 12.64 3.31
C PRO A 83 22.19 11.40 4.21
N ASN A 84 22.98 10.38 3.91
CA ASN A 84 23.12 9.21 4.78
C ASN A 84 23.78 9.65 6.10
N ASN A 85 22.99 9.86 7.15
CA ASN A 85 23.50 10.40 8.43
C ASN A 85 24.51 9.47 9.12
N SER A 86 24.47 8.17 8.82
CA SER A 86 25.45 7.18 9.30
C SER A 86 26.83 7.30 8.65
N LYS A 87 26.92 7.86 7.44
CA LYS A 87 28.18 8.01 6.68
C LYS A 87 28.62 9.46 6.48
N ASN A 88 27.73 10.41 6.76
CA ASN A 88 27.98 11.84 6.61
C ASN A 88 28.22 12.56 7.95
N TRP A 89 28.52 11.81 9.01
CA TRP A 89 28.79 12.39 10.32
C TRP A 89 29.95 13.40 10.23
N PRO A 90 29.91 14.55 10.96
CA PRO A 90 30.86 15.65 10.76
C PRO A 90 32.35 15.28 10.89
N SER A 91 32.68 14.26 11.70
CA SER A 91 34.06 13.78 11.84
C SER A 91 34.56 13.05 10.59
N GLU A 92 33.68 12.36 9.84
CA GLU A 92 34.04 11.67 8.60
C GLU A 92 34.09 12.62 7.41
N ARG A 93 33.26 13.68 7.39
CA ARG A 93 33.32 14.74 6.36
C ARG A 93 34.66 15.49 6.32
N LYS A 94 35.33 15.65 7.46
CA LYS A 94 36.68 16.25 7.50
C LYS A 94 37.77 15.32 6.94
N LEU A 95 37.54 14.00 6.95
CA LEU A 95 38.51 13.00 6.51
C LEU A 95 38.54 12.81 4.99
N ASN A 96 37.56 13.30 4.23
CA ASN A 96 37.54 13.17 2.77
C ASN A 96 36.64 14.22 2.06
N PRO A 97 37.13 15.46 1.85
CA PRO A 97 36.38 16.51 1.14
C PRO A 97 36.03 16.11 -0.31
N GLU A 98 36.79 15.19 -0.90
CA GLU A 98 36.70 14.82 -2.32
C GLU A 98 35.63 13.76 -2.61
N LYS A 99 35.12 13.06 -1.59
CA LYS A 99 34.13 11.97 -1.77
C LYS A 99 32.68 12.43 -1.91
N GLY A 100 32.40 13.74 -1.75
CA GLY A 100 31.04 14.27 -1.81
C GLY A 100 30.15 13.77 -0.67
N ILE A 101 28.86 14.12 -0.72
CA ILE A 101 27.85 13.68 0.26
C ILE A 101 27.31 12.32 -0.22
N ASP A 102 27.39 11.28 0.62
CA ASP A 102 26.73 10.00 0.31
C ASP A 102 25.21 10.18 0.46
N LEU A 103 24.48 10.02 -0.63
CA LEU A 103 23.04 10.27 -0.70
C LEU A 103 22.32 8.93 -0.78
N GLU A 104 21.44 8.68 0.18
CA GLU A 104 20.61 7.48 0.20
C GLU A 104 19.27 7.75 -0.51
N PRO A 105 18.87 6.90 -1.49
CA PRO A 105 17.59 7.05 -2.15
C PRO A 105 16.46 6.62 -1.21
N GLU A 106 15.65 7.58 -0.75
CA GLU A 106 14.40 7.33 -0.07
C GLU A 106 13.27 7.16 -1.12
N PRO A 107 12.63 5.97 -1.20
CA PRO A 107 11.48 5.78 -2.06
C PRO A 107 10.30 6.59 -1.52
N MET A 108 9.80 7.52 -2.33
CA MET A 108 8.58 8.23 -2.00
C MET A 108 7.36 7.37 -2.38
N VAL A 109 6.57 7.01 -1.37
CA VAL A 109 5.22 6.45 -1.56
C VAL A 109 4.25 7.63 -1.56
N GLY A 110 3.32 7.64 -2.51
CA GLY A 110 2.29 8.65 -2.60
C GLY A 110 1.16 8.24 -3.53
N TRP A 111 0.10 9.03 -3.55
CA TRP A 111 -1.14 8.78 -4.24
C TRP A 111 -1.46 9.94 -5.17
N ASP A 112 -1.77 9.60 -6.42
CA ASP A 112 -2.36 10.52 -7.39
C ASP A 112 -3.87 10.43 -7.23
N ILE A 113 -4.45 11.48 -6.66
CA ILE A 113 -5.89 11.59 -6.37
C ILE A 113 -6.58 12.09 -7.63
N GLU A 114 -7.66 11.47 -8.07
CA GLU A 114 -8.48 11.99 -9.17
C GLU A 114 -9.21 13.28 -8.75
N ALA A 115 -9.50 14.16 -9.71
CA ALA A 115 -10.34 15.32 -9.46
C ALA A 115 -11.70 14.86 -8.89
N PRO A 116 -12.28 15.54 -7.88
CA PRO A 116 -11.95 16.90 -7.43
C PRO A 116 -10.82 17.02 -6.38
N HIS A 117 -10.06 15.96 -6.09
CA HIS A 117 -9.02 15.93 -5.03
C HIS A 117 -9.54 16.25 -3.61
N THR A 118 -10.84 16.18 -3.39
CA THR A 118 -11.49 16.45 -2.10
C THR A 118 -11.81 15.15 -1.37
N VAL A 119 -11.22 14.94 -0.20
CA VAL A 119 -11.59 13.84 0.72
C VAL A 119 -12.52 14.38 1.80
N TRP A 120 -13.60 13.68 2.12
CA TRP A 120 -14.58 14.05 3.13
C TRP A 120 -14.51 13.06 4.29
N TYR A 121 -14.51 13.57 5.52
CA TYR A 121 -14.70 12.78 6.72
C TYR A 121 -16.06 13.15 7.28
N TRP A 122 -16.98 12.20 7.31
CA TRP A 122 -18.37 12.44 7.60
C TRP A 122 -18.82 11.70 8.86
N TRP A 123 -19.45 12.46 9.74
CA TRP A 123 -20.11 11.99 10.95
C TRP A 123 -21.59 12.33 10.85
N PRO A 124 -22.50 11.35 10.98
CA PRO A 124 -23.93 11.59 10.82
C PRO A 124 -24.51 12.44 11.96
N ASN A 125 -23.94 12.33 13.17
CA ASN A 125 -24.47 12.94 14.37
C ASN A 125 -23.39 13.57 15.26
N VAL A 126 -23.31 14.90 15.24
CA VAL A 126 -22.49 15.74 16.14
C VAL A 126 -23.37 16.83 16.75
N GLU A 127 -23.10 17.21 18.01
CA GLU A 127 -23.77 18.35 18.63
C GLU A 127 -23.43 19.66 17.90
N ALA A 128 -24.44 20.51 17.70
CA ALA A 128 -24.31 21.76 16.94
C ALA A 128 -23.25 22.72 17.50
N SER A 129 -23.05 22.70 18.82
CA SER A 129 -22.07 23.50 19.57
C SER A 129 -20.63 23.24 19.12
N HIS A 130 -20.31 22.02 18.68
CA HIS A 130 -18.96 21.64 18.25
C HIS A 130 -18.68 21.93 16.78
N VAL A 131 -19.71 21.95 15.93
CA VAL A 131 -19.56 22.12 14.47
C VAL A 131 -18.90 23.46 14.11
N SER A 132 -19.31 24.56 14.76
CA SER A 132 -18.74 25.90 14.51
C SER A 132 -17.27 25.98 14.93
N VAL A 133 -16.93 25.42 16.09
CA VAL A 133 -15.56 25.38 16.60
C VAL A 133 -14.66 24.55 15.68
N ILE A 134 -15.13 23.37 15.26
CA ILE A 134 -14.40 22.48 14.35
C ILE A 134 -14.22 23.14 12.98
N ARG A 135 -15.22 23.87 12.47
CA ARG A 135 -15.12 24.66 11.22
C ARG A 135 -14.00 25.68 11.31
N ASP A 136 -13.93 26.44 12.41
CA ASP A 136 -12.90 27.45 12.59
C ASP A 136 -11.50 26.84 12.70
N VAL A 137 -11.36 25.71 13.41
CA VAL A 137 -10.07 24.99 13.52
C VAL A 137 -9.66 24.42 12.16
N SER A 138 -10.61 23.85 11.40
CA SER A 138 -10.36 23.25 10.08
C SER A 138 -9.79 24.26 9.08
N ARG A 139 -10.34 25.47 9.02
CA ARG A 139 -9.91 26.53 8.09
C ARG A 139 -8.47 27.02 8.27
N ARG A 140 -7.82 26.65 9.37
CA ARG A 140 -6.45 27.01 9.71
C ARG A 140 -5.44 25.88 9.43
N VAL A 141 -5.92 24.70 9.05
CA VAL A 141 -5.05 23.59 8.65
C VAL A 141 -4.44 23.91 7.29
N VAL A 142 -3.12 23.77 7.19
CA VAL A 142 -2.35 24.00 5.95
C VAL A 142 -1.79 22.72 5.34
N SER A 143 -1.76 21.63 6.11
CA SER A 143 -1.28 20.33 5.66
C SER A 143 -1.90 19.18 6.46
N VAL A 144 -2.07 18.03 5.81
CA VAL A 144 -2.59 16.79 6.43
C VAL A 144 -1.62 15.66 6.17
N GLY A 145 -0.73 15.39 7.14
CA GLY A 145 0.33 14.39 7.00
C GLY A 145 1.71 15.02 7.10
N LYS A 146 2.54 14.82 6.08
CA LYS A 146 3.84 15.48 5.98
C LYS A 146 3.65 16.94 5.57
N GLY A 147 4.65 17.79 5.82
CA GLY A 147 4.59 19.23 5.47
C GLY A 147 4.37 19.51 3.97
N GLU A 148 4.64 18.53 3.10
CA GLU A 148 4.38 18.59 1.66
C GLU A 148 2.95 18.23 1.24
N ASP A 149 2.16 17.62 2.14
CA ASP A 149 0.76 17.26 1.92
C ASP A 149 -0.12 18.50 2.12
N LEU A 150 0.10 19.54 1.30
CA LEU A 150 -0.63 20.80 1.38
C LEU A 150 -2.12 20.58 1.13
N ALA A 151 -2.93 21.06 2.05
CA ALA A 151 -4.37 20.88 2.01
C ALA A 151 -5.11 22.11 2.56
N VAL A 152 -6.31 22.35 2.03
CA VAL A 152 -7.26 23.33 2.54
C VAL A 152 -8.46 22.59 3.10
N LEU A 153 -8.86 22.93 4.33
CA LEU A 153 -9.94 22.27 5.02
C LEU A 153 -11.09 23.22 5.36
N ASP A 154 -12.29 22.68 5.40
CA ASP A 154 -13.48 23.36 5.92
C ASP A 154 -14.40 22.31 6.54
N ALA A 155 -15.21 22.71 7.52
CA ALA A 155 -16.23 21.85 8.08
C ALA A 155 -17.63 22.36 7.74
N THR A 156 -18.51 21.47 7.31
CA THR A 156 -19.85 21.77 6.83
C THR A 156 -20.85 20.77 7.42
N ASP A 157 -22.13 21.13 7.41
CA ASP A 157 -23.26 20.24 7.70
C ASP A 157 -23.82 19.58 6.42
N ALA A 158 -23.26 19.89 5.25
CA ALA A 158 -23.60 19.25 4.00
C ALA A 158 -23.18 17.77 3.96
N GLU A 159 -24.01 16.95 3.32
CA GLU A 159 -23.68 15.55 3.06
C GLU A 159 -22.59 15.41 1.97
N PRO A 160 -21.74 14.37 2.06
CA PRO A 160 -20.78 14.08 1.00
C PRO A 160 -21.46 13.73 -0.34
N PRO A 161 -20.78 13.94 -1.49
CA PRO A 161 -21.30 13.56 -2.80
C PRO A 161 -21.73 12.08 -2.87
N ALA A 162 -22.87 11.82 -3.52
CA ALA A 162 -23.44 10.47 -3.61
C ALA A 162 -22.67 9.53 -4.54
N ASP A 163 -21.94 10.07 -5.51
CA ASP A 163 -21.23 9.38 -6.59
C ASP A 163 -19.75 9.09 -6.29
N ALA A 164 -19.25 9.53 -5.14
CA ALA A 164 -17.87 9.30 -4.71
C ALA A 164 -17.69 7.96 -3.98
N VAL A 165 -16.44 7.49 -3.86
CA VAL A 165 -16.12 6.23 -3.19
C VAL A 165 -16.21 6.40 -1.69
N ARG A 166 -17.04 5.58 -1.03
CA ARG A 166 -17.22 5.57 0.42
C ARG A 166 -16.36 4.50 1.04
N TRP A 167 -15.77 4.84 2.17
CA TRP A 167 -14.97 3.94 2.99
C TRP A 167 -15.58 3.88 4.37
N GLN A 168 -15.92 2.67 4.79
CA GLN A 168 -16.54 2.41 6.08
C GLN A 168 -15.72 1.40 6.89
N PRO A 169 -15.79 1.44 8.22
CA PRO A 169 -15.21 0.40 9.06
C PRO A 169 -15.74 -0.98 8.67
N ALA A 170 -14.84 -1.95 8.52
CA ALA A 170 -15.16 -3.30 8.06
C ALA A 170 -14.22 -4.33 8.69
N SER A 171 -14.53 -5.62 8.52
CA SER A 171 -13.67 -6.72 8.99
C SER A 171 -12.43 -6.97 8.12
N SER A 172 -12.44 -6.49 6.87
CA SER A 172 -11.37 -6.66 5.88
C SER A 172 -11.23 -5.41 5.02
N GLY A 173 -10.00 -5.07 4.59
CA GLY A 173 -9.74 -3.84 3.83
C GLY A 173 -8.42 -3.18 4.22
N ALA A 174 -8.32 -1.87 4.03
CA ALA A 174 -7.16 -1.07 4.38
C ALA A 174 -7.12 -0.79 5.89
N SER A 175 -5.97 -0.96 6.53
CA SER A 175 -5.78 -0.61 7.93
C SER A 175 -5.45 0.88 8.07
N LEU A 176 -6.34 1.66 8.67
CA LEU A 176 -6.19 3.10 8.90
C LEU A 176 -6.04 3.38 10.40
N GLU A 177 -5.17 4.32 10.75
CA GLU A 177 -5.08 4.82 12.13
C GLU A 177 -6.27 5.73 12.45
N VAL A 178 -6.94 5.47 13.57
CA VAL A 178 -7.97 6.36 14.11
C VAL A 178 -7.54 6.84 15.49
N PRO A 179 -7.89 8.08 15.89
CA PRO A 179 -7.65 8.54 17.26
C PRO A 179 -8.31 7.60 18.26
N GLU A 180 -7.63 7.33 19.37
CA GLU A 180 -8.22 6.70 20.54
C GLU A 180 -8.33 7.69 21.69
N THR A 181 -9.03 7.31 22.76
CA THR A 181 -9.14 8.18 23.95
C THR A 181 -7.74 8.47 24.51
N GLY A 182 -7.40 9.75 24.65
CA GLY A 182 -6.07 10.20 25.09
C GLY A 182 -5.14 10.63 23.95
N CYS A 183 -5.53 10.46 22.68
CA CYS A 183 -4.82 11.00 21.52
C CYS A 183 -4.53 12.51 21.64
N LEU A 184 -5.50 13.29 22.12
CA LEU A 184 -5.35 14.74 22.29
C LEU A 184 -4.27 15.05 23.32
N ASP A 185 -4.27 14.34 24.45
CA ASP A 185 -3.32 14.53 25.53
C ASP A 185 -1.90 14.15 25.08
N VAL A 186 -1.77 13.10 24.26
CA VAL A 186 -0.50 12.72 23.61
C VAL A 186 -0.02 13.81 22.65
N CYS A 187 -0.92 14.37 21.83
CA CYS A 187 -0.58 15.47 20.93
C CYS A 187 -0.16 16.73 21.70
N ASP A 188 -0.81 17.03 22.81
CA ASP A 188 -0.47 18.16 23.67
C ASP A 188 0.88 17.97 24.36
N ALA A 189 1.18 16.77 24.88
CA ALA A 189 2.49 16.44 25.41
C ALA A 189 3.59 16.58 24.35
N VAL A 190 3.33 16.10 23.13
CA VAL A 190 4.23 16.25 21.97
C VAL A 190 4.46 17.72 21.61
N PHE A 191 3.43 18.57 21.71
CA PHE A 191 3.54 19.99 21.41
C PHE A 191 4.30 20.76 22.50
N ALA A 192 4.14 20.38 23.77
CA ALA A 192 4.75 21.05 24.91
C ALA A 192 6.19 20.60 25.24
N ARG A 193 6.66 19.51 24.63
CA ARG A 193 7.92 18.81 24.99
C ARG A 193 9.17 19.69 24.95
N ASP A 194 10.12 19.36 25.83
CA ASP A 194 11.53 19.68 25.67
C ASP A 194 12.27 18.56 24.89
N LEU A 195 13.36 18.90 24.19
CA LEU A 195 14.19 17.92 23.46
C LEU A 195 14.79 16.85 24.38
N ASN A 196 14.93 17.12 25.67
CA ASN A 196 15.50 16.21 26.66
C ASN A 196 14.49 15.22 27.26
N GLU A 197 13.19 15.35 26.96
CA GLU A 197 12.11 14.54 27.56
C GLU A 197 11.73 13.31 26.71
N LEU A 198 12.70 12.73 25.99
CA LEU A 198 12.52 11.52 25.19
C LEU A 198 12.71 10.24 26.05
N PRO A 199 11.95 9.15 25.82
CA PRO A 199 10.95 8.96 24.77
C PRO A 199 9.56 9.51 25.14
N LEU A 200 8.84 9.99 24.14
CA LEU A 200 7.46 10.45 24.29
C LEU A 200 6.47 9.29 24.20
N PRO A 201 5.25 9.46 24.75
CA PRO A 201 4.14 8.54 24.50
C PRO A 201 3.93 8.37 23.00
N ALA A 202 4.05 7.12 22.52
CA ALA A 202 3.89 6.78 21.10
C ALA A 202 2.46 6.31 20.76
N ALA A 203 1.63 6.06 21.77
CA ALA A 203 0.30 5.48 21.62
C ALA A 203 -0.77 6.51 21.95
N GLY A 204 -1.60 6.82 20.95
CA GLY A 204 -2.84 7.59 21.05
C GLY A 204 -3.73 7.30 19.83
N VAL A 205 -3.48 6.20 19.14
CA VAL A 205 -4.17 5.80 17.91
C VAL A 205 -4.31 4.29 17.91
N ARG A 206 -5.39 3.81 17.31
CA ARG A 206 -5.62 2.38 17.07
C ARG A 206 -5.78 2.12 15.57
N ALA A 207 -5.39 0.94 15.14
CA ALA A 207 -5.66 0.48 13.78
C ALA A 207 -7.14 0.08 13.65
N VAL A 208 -7.80 0.57 12.61
CA VAL A 208 -9.14 0.15 12.19
C VAL A 208 -9.13 -0.19 10.72
N THR A 209 -9.73 -1.32 10.39
CA THR A 209 -9.89 -1.74 9.01
C THR A 209 -11.06 -1.01 8.36
N TYR A 210 -10.81 -0.40 7.21
CA TYR A 210 -11.78 0.29 6.37
C TYR A 210 -11.88 -0.40 5.01
N ALA A 211 -13.11 -0.62 4.52
CA ALA A 211 -13.37 -1.13 3.18
C ALA A 211 -14.02 -0.06 2.31
N SER A 212 -13.65 -0.02 1.03
CA SER A 212 -14.31 0.80 0.02
C SER A 212 -15.58 0.14 -0.51
N ASP A 213 -16.63 0.93 -0.74
CA ASP A 213 -17.85 0.50 -1.45
C ASP A 213 -17.68 0.52 -2.98
N ALA A 214 -16.66 1.20 -3.47
CA ALA A 214 -16.20 1.03 -4.83
C ALA A 214 -16.03 -0.46 -4.99
N ARG A 215 -16.75 -1.03 -5.96
CA ARG A 215 -16.38 -2.34 -6.48
C ARG A 215 -14.89 -2.22 -6.74
N ALA A 216 -14.10 -2.83 -5.85
CA ALA A 216 -12.83 -3.33 -6.27
C ALA A 216 -13.20 -4.04 -7.57
N ALA A 217 -12.52 -3.72 -8.67
CA ALA A 217 -12.15 -4.87 -9.47
C ALA A 217 -11.40 -5.70 -8.44
N ASP A 218 -12.13 -6.64 -7.81
CA ASP A 218 -11.60 -7.66 -6.93
C ASP A 218 -10.72 -8.41 -7.91
N ARG A 219 -9.52 -7.87 -8.09
CA ARG A 219 -8.57 -8.38 -9.04
C ARG A 219 -8.08 -9.58 -8.28
N GLU A 220 -8.79 -10.68 -8.46
CA GLU A 220 -8.22 -12.00 -8.28
C GLU A 220 -6.92 -11.97 -9.07
N VAL A 221 -5.83 -11.67 -8.36
CA VAL A 221 -4.50 -11.87 -8.87
C VAL A 221 -4.42 -13.38 -8.93
N SER A 222 -4.56 -13.94 -10.14
CA SER A 222 -4.36 -15.38 -10.35
C SER A 222 -3.01 -15.72 -9.76
N THR A 223 -3.06 -16.32 -8.57
CA THR A 223 -1.92 -16.67 -7.75
C THR A 223 -2.05 -18.13 -7.45
N PHE A 224 -1.05 -18.89 -7.84
CA PHE A 224 -1.00 -20.31 -7.53
C PHE A 224 0.36 -20.66 -6.96
N VAL A 225 0.33 -21.56 -5.98
CA VAL A 225 1.49 -21.93 -5.19
C VAL A 225 2.00 -23.29 -5.63
N LEU A 226 3.23 -23.34 -6.12
CA LEU A 226 3.90 -24.56 -6.51
C LEU A 226 4.76 -25.05 -5.35
N GLY A 227 4.62 -26.33 -5.00
CA GLY A 227 5.56 -27.01 -4.12
C GLY A 227 6.81 -27.38 -4.90
N LEU A 228 7.97 -27.25 -4.26
CA LEU A 228 9.23 -27.68 -4.86
C LEU A 228 9.56 -29.12 -4.45
N TRP A 229 9.87 -29.96 -5.44
CA TRP A 229 10.13 -31.39 -5.27
C TRP A 229 11.45 -31.81 -5.95
N ARG A 230 11.97 -32.97 -5.59
CA ARG A 230 13.14 -33.57 -6.25
C ARG A 230 13.05 -35.07 -6.05
N HIS A 231 13.00 -35.83 -7.15
CA HIS A 231 12.84 -37.30 -7.11
C HIS A 231 11.69 -37.76 -6.19
N GLY A 232 10.52 -37.12 -6.34
CA GLY A 232 9.33 -37.44 -5.54
C GLY A 232 9.37 -37.02 -4.06
N LYS A 233 10.40 -36.28 -3.61
CA LYS A 233 10.50 -35.75 -2.23
C LYS A 233 10.45 -34.23 -2.21
N ARG A 234 9.78 -33.65 -1.20
CA ARG A 234 9.83 -32.19 -0.97
C ARG A 234 11.26 -31.76 -0.69
N CYS A 235 11.69 -30.70 -1.35
CA CYS A 235 13.02 -30.12 -1.19
C CYS A 235 12.92 -28.68 -0.67
N SER A 236 14.05 -28.19 -0.17
CA SER A 236 14.14 -26.86 0.41
C SER A 236 15.44 -26.20 0.02
N TRP A 237 15.37 -24.92 -0.32
CA TRP A 237 16.53 -24.12 -0.70
C TRP A 237 16.83 -23.09 0.37
N ASP A 238 18.09 -22.71 0.42
CA ASP A 238 18.51 -21.54 1.17
C ASP A 238 17.93 -20.28 0.53
N ALA A 239 17.23 -19.46 1.31
CA ALA A 239 16.64 -18.21 0.82
C ALA A 239 17.71 -17.20 0.33
N ARG A 240 18.99 -17.39 0.65
CA ARG A 240 20.08 -16.57 0.10
C ARG A 240 20.43 -16.95 -1.35
N LEU A 241 19.99 -18.12 -1.82
CA LEU A 241 20.30 -18.66 -3.14
C LEU A 241 19.08 -18.60 -4.08
N LEU A 242 18.29 -17.52 -4.03
CA LEU A 242 17.04 -17.39 -4.80
C LEU A 242 17.21 -17.62 -6.30
N ARG A 243 18.36 -17.30 -6.88
CA ARG A 243 18.65 -17.55 -8.31
C ARG A 243 18.54 -19.04 -8.67
N GLN A 244 18.91 -19.94 -7.76
CA GLN A 244 18.81 -21.40 -7.96
C GLN A 244 17.37 -21.92 -7.88
N VAL A 245 16.43 -21.09 -7.40
CA VAL A 245 15.00 -21.42 -7.37
C VAL A 245 14.28 -20.74 -8.54
N VAL A 246 14.52 -19.46 -8.75
CA VAL A 246 13.83 -18.66 -9.78
C VAL A 246 14.27 -19.03 -11.19
N GLY A 247 15.55 -19.34 -11.39
CA GLY A 247 16.10 -19.70 -12.70
C GLY A 247 15.43 -20.93 -13.32
N PRO A 248 15.40 -22.09 -12.63
CA PRO A 248 14.73 -23.28 -13.13
C PRO A 248 13.24 -23.08 -13.39
N VAL A 249 12.56 -22.28 -12.56
CA VAL A 249 11.12 -21.98 -12.74
C VAL A 249 10.89 -21.17 -14.00
N ARG A 250 11.75 -20.18 -14.27
CA ARG A 250 11.69 -19.41 -15.51
C ARG A 250 11.97 -20.29 -16.72
N HIS A 251 12.91 -21.22 -16.62
CA HIS A 251 13.17 -22.18 -17.68
C HIS A 251 11.94 -23.05 -17.96
N LEU A 252 11.31 -23.57 -16.91
CA LEU A 252 10.10 -24.38 -17.05
C LEU A 252 8.93 -23.58 -17.67
N LEU A 253 8.78 -22.30 -17.32
CA LEU A 253 7.82 -21.40 -17.98
C LEU A 253 8.12 -21.22 -19.48
N ASP A 254 9.39 -21.22 -19.87
CA ASP A 254 9.79 -21.15 -21.28
C ASP A 254 9.54 -22.48 -22.01
N GLU A 255 9.76 -23.63 -21.35
CA GLU A 255 9.46 -24.96 -21.91
C GLU A 255 7.97 -25.12 -22.23
N VAL A 256 7.08 -24.71 -21.32
CA VAL A 256 5.62 -24.82 -21.54
C VAL A 256 5.08 -23.75 -22.49
N ARG A 257 5.88 -22.76 -22.90
CA ARG A 257 5.43 -21.63 -23.74
C ARG A 257 4.79 -22.09 -25.04
N ALA A 258 5.43 -23.03 -25.74
CA ALA A 258 4.93 -23.54 -27.02
C ALA A 258 3.59 -24.28 -26.85
N GLU A 259 3.45 -25.07 -25.78
CA GLU A 259 2.21 -25.77 -25.43
C GLU A 259 1.07 -24.78 -25.10
N VAL A 260 1.36 -23.69 -24.37
CA VAL A 260 0.38 -22.63 -24.11
C VAL A 260 -0.09 -21.97 -25.41
N VAL A 261 0.83 -21.70 -26.35
CA VAL A 261 0.50 -21.13 -27.67
C VAL A 261 -0.36 -22.11 -28.47
N ASP A 262 -0.02 -23.40 -28.47
CA ASP A 262 -0.78 -24.44 -29.19
C ASP A 262 -2.21 -24.58 -28.67
N VAL A 263 -2.42 -24.42 -27.35
CA VAL A 263 -3.76 -24.47 -26.74
C VAL A 263 -4.59 -23.22 -27.05
N LEU A 264 -3.97 -22.04 -27.11
CA LEU A 264 -4.71 -20.76 -27.15
C LEU A 264 -4.82 -20.13 -28.55
N ALA A 265 -3.94 -20.47 -29.49
CA ALA A 265 -3.98 -19.90 -30.83
C ALA A 265 -5.20 -20.41 -31.61
N ARG A 266 -5.93 -19.49 -32.25
CA ARG A 266 -7.14 -19.84 -33.04
C ARG A 266 -6.84 -20.43 -34.43
N GLY A 267 -5.58 -20.40 -34.85
CA GLY A 267 -5.14 -20.92 -36.14
C GLY A 267 -3.75 -20.39 -36.56
N PRO A 268 -3.24 -20.79 -37.74
CA PRO A 268 -1.87 -20.47 -38.17
C PRO A 268 -1.57 -18.97 -38.29
N SER A 269 -2.58 -18.15 -38.63
CA SER A 269 -2.43 -16.70 -38.77
C SER A 269 -2.37 -15.95 -37.42
N ASP A 270 -2.94 -16.50 -36.35
CA ASP A 270 -3.00 -15.91 -35.01
C ASP A 270 -1.78 -16.32 -34.15
N ARG A 271 -1.12 -17.42 -34.53
CA ARG A 271 -0.01 -18.04 -33.81
C ARG A 271 1.16 -17.08 -33.53
N PRO A 272 1.67 -16.28 -34.50
CA PRO A 272 2.80 -15.37 -34.22
C PRO A 272 2.47 -14.31 -33.17
N ALA A 273 1.26 -13.75 -33.21
CA ALA A 273 0.80 -12.75 -32.24
C ALA A 273 0.60 -13.36 -30.84
N MET A 274 0.05 -14.58 -30.78
CA MET A 274 -0.08 -15.32 -29.53
C MET A 274 1.29 -15.66 -28.93
N GLU A 275 2.25 -16.10 -29.75
CA GLU A 275 3.61 -16.41 -29.28
C GLU A 275 4.32 -15.19 -28.67
N ALA A 276 4.23 -14.04 -29.34
CA ALA A 276 4.75 -12.78 -28.81
C ALA A 276 4.08 -12.39 -27.48
N LEU A 277 2.75 -12.56 -27.37
CA LEU A 277 2.01 -12.26 -26.16
C LEU A 277 2.37 -13.21 -25.01
N VAL A 278 2.37 -14.53 -25.24
CA VAL A 278 2.72 -15.54 -24.22
C VAL A 278 4.13 -15.30 -23.70
N ARG A 279 5.10 -15.01 -24.58
CA ARG A 279 6.47 -14.69 -24.18
C ARG A 279 6.53 -13.48 -23.24
N ARG A 280 5.84 -12.40 -23.59
CA ARG A 280 5.78 -11.18 -22.77
C ARG A 280 5.12 -11.45 -21.43
N VAL A 281 4.02 -12.21 -21.41
CA VAL A 281 3.25 -12.50 -20.20
C VAL A 281 4.01 -13.42 -19.25
N LEU A 282 4.56 -14.54 -19.74
CA LEU A 282 5.19 -15.56 -18.88
C LEU A 282 6.64 -15.24 -18.52
N LEU A 283 7.41 -14.67 -19.46
CA LEU A 283 8.85 -14.49 -19.31
C LEU A 283 9.26 -13.03 -19.11
N GLY A 284 8.37 -12.09 -19.43
CA GLY A 284 8.69 -10.66 -19.36
C GLY A 284 9.70 -10.23 -20.43
N HIS A 285 9.78 -10.93 -21.57
CA HIS A 285 10.70 -10.63 -22.67
C HIS A 285 9.96 -10.25 -23.96
N ASP A 286 10.56 -9.36 -24.75
CA ASP A 286 10.11 -9.03 -26.10
C ASP A 286 10.60 -10.06 -27.15
N GLU A 287 10.27 -9.81 -28.42
CA GLU A 287 10.67 -10.67 -29.54
C GLU A 287 12.20 -10.76 -29.73
N SER A 288 12.93 -9.75 -29.25
CA SER A 288 14.41 -9.66 -29.29
C SER A 288 15.06 -10.25 -28.03
N ASP A 289 14.31 -10.97 -27.20
CA ASP A 289 14.76 -11.53 -25.92
C ASP A 289 15.22 -10.48 -24.88
N LYS A 290 14.73 -9.25 -25.00
CA LYS A 290 15.05 -8.19 -24.03
C LYS A 290 13.96 -8.08 -22.97
N PRO A 291 14.33 -7.79 -21.71
CA PRO A 291 13.36 -7.55 -20.65
C PRO A 291 12.43 -6.37 -20.98
N ILE A 292 11.14 -6.54 -20.70
CA ILE A 292 10.12 -5.51 -20.89
C ILE A 292 9.78 -4.82 -19.56
N SER A 293 9.25 -3.61 -19.65
CA SER A 293 8.75 -2.85 -18.49
C SER A 293 7.26 -3.10 -18.22
N GLU A 294 6.56 -3.78 -19.13
CA GLU A 294 5.16 -4.12 -18.91
C GLU A 294 4.98 -5.22 -17.87
N PRO A 295 3.81 -5.26 -17.20
CA PRO A 295 3.52 -6.28 -16.21
C PRO A 295 3.56 -7.71 -16.80
N HIS A 296 4.23 -8.62 -16.10
CA HIS A 296 4.44 -10.03 -16.47
C HIS A 296 4.41 -10.90 -15.22
N LEU A 297 4.34 -12.22 -15.38
CA LEU A 297 4.20 -13.18 -14.30
C LEU A 297 5.39 -13.08 -13.34
N ALA A 298 5.10 -12.82 -12.06
CA ALA A 298 6.12 -12.75 -11.02
C ALA A 298 6.37 -14.14 -10.43
N ILE A 299 7.65 -14.51 -10.29
CA ILE A 299 8.07 -15.71 -9.56
C ILE A 299 8.47 -15.28 -8.15
N LEU A 300 7.68 -15.67 -7.15
CA LEU A 300 7.84 -15.29 -5.76
C LEU A 300 8.30 -16.49 -4.91
N PRO A 301 9.57 -16.57 -4.50
CA PRO A 301 9.99 -17.53 -3.50
C PRO A 301 9.26 -17.29 -2.18
N LEU A 302 8.73 -18.36 -1.56
CA LEU A 302 8.00 -18.28 -0.29
C LEU A 302 8.84 -18.93 0.83
N PRO A 303 9.56 -18.13 1.64
CA PRO A 303 10.27 -18.62 2.81
C PRO A 303 9.31 -19.22 3.84
N SER A 304 9.72 -20.30 4.47
CA SER A 304 8.97 -20.94 5.55
C SER A 304 9.17 -20.12 6.84
N VAL A 305 8.28 -19.18 7.10
CA VAL A 305 8.32 -18.29 8.28
C VAL A 305 7.31 -18.67 9.38
N LEU A 306 6.36 -19.54 9.06
CA LEU A 306 5.31 -20.04 9.96
C LEU A 306 5.10 -21.55 9.71
N GLY A 307 4.53 -22.25 10.70
CA GLY A 307 4.24 -23.69 10.63
C GLY A 307 5.30 -24.57 11.31
N PRO A 308 5.30 -25.91 11.06
CA PRO A 308 6.14 -26.86 11.82
C PRO A 308 7.65 -26.71 11.59
N TYR A 309 8.07 -25.98 10.56
CA TYR A 309 9.47 -25.75 10.21
C TYR A 309 9.72 -24.28 9.79
N PRO A 310 9.71 -23.32 10.72
CA PRO A 310 9.92 -21.89 10.43
C PRO A 310 11.41 -21.56 10.32
N ASP A 311 12.12 -22.27 9.44
CA ASP A 311 13.57 -22.19 9.29
C ASP A 311 14.02 -21.21 8.18
N GLY A 312 13.07 -20.44 7.63
CA GLY A 312 13.33 -19.47 6.56
C GLY A 312 13.68 -20.10 5.21
N ARG A 313 13.69 -21.44 5.08
CA ARG A 313 14.01 -22.11 3.82
C ARG A 313 12.84 -22.02 2.84
N VAL A 314 13.16 -21.93 1.55
CA VAL A 314 12.17 -21.87 0.47
C VAL A 314 11.77 -23.28 0.08
N ARG A 315 10.50 -23.62 0.26
CA ARG A 315 9.89 -24.92 -0.12
C ARG A 315 8.78 -24.78 -1.14
N ARG A 316 8.31 -23.54 -1.33
CA ARG A 316 7.19 -23.17 -2.19
C ARG A 316 7.56 -21.92 -2.96
N ILE A 317 6.94 -21.77 -4.11
CA ILE A 317 6.97 -20.55 -4.91
C ILE A 317 5.52 -20.17 -5.25
N ALA A 318 5.21 -18.88 -5.27
CA ALA A 318 3.98 -18.39 -5.89
C ALA A 318 4.31 -17.86 -7.28
N LEU A 319 3.45 -18.19 -8.25
CA LEU A 319 3.39 -17.47 -9.52
C LEU A 319 2.20 -16.51 -9.43
N ALA A 320 2.45 -15.22 -9.67
CA ALA A 320 1.45 -14.18 -9.45
C ALA A 320 1.39 -13.19 -10.63
N ASP A 321 0.19 -12.99 -11.16
CA ASP A 321 -0.06 -12.04 -12.24
C ASP A 321 -0.27 -10.60 -11.72
N PHE A 322 0.81 -9.92 -11.36
CA PHE A 322 0.74 -8.52 -10.94
C PHE A 322 0.57 -7.59 -12.15
N GLY A 323 -0.40 -6.68 -12.08
CA GLY A 323 -0.49 -5.52 -12.97
C GLY A 323 -1.06 -5.79 -14.37
N GLY A 324 -1.44 -7.02 -14.71
CA GLY A 324 -1.91 -7.42 -16.04
C GLY A 324 -3.23 -6.83 -16.54
N GLY A 325 -4.02 -6.19 -15.67
CA GLY A 325 -5.37 -5.73 -15.99
C GLY A 325 -6.38 -6.87 -16.19
N ASP A 326 -7.63 -6.54 -16.52
CA ASP A 326 -8.70 -7.51 -16.76
C ASP A 326 -8.70 -7.96 -18.23
N ASN A 327 -7.60 -8.60 -18.66
CA ASN A 327 -7.46 -9.12 -20.01
C ASN A 327 -7.72 -10.64 -20.01
N SER A 328 -8.84 -11.07 -20.58
CA SER A 328 -9.25 -12.48 -20.63
C SER A 328 -8.23 -13.38 -21.32
N THR A 329 -7.57 -12.90 -22.37
CA THR A 329 -6.49 -13.64 -23.06
C THR A 329 -5.28 -13.82 -22.15
N ARG A 330 -4.87 -12.78 -21.42
CA ARG A 330 -3.78 -12.88 -20.44
C ARG A 330 -4.11 -13.87 -19.33
N ARG A 331 -5.33 -13.82 -18.79
CA ARG A 331 -5.79 -14.77 -17.77
C ARG A 331 -5.71 -16.20 -18.28
N ALA A 332 -6.21 -16.46 -19.49
CA ALA A 332 -6.15 -17.78 -20.11
C ALA A 332 -4.69 -18.27 -20.28
N ILE A 333 -3.75 -17.38 -20.61
CA ILE A 333 -2.30 -17.71 -20.67
C ILE A 333 -1.80 -18.20 -19.31
N VAL A 334 -2.10 -17.46 -18.25
CA VAL A 334 -1.63 -17.77 -16.87
C VAL A 334 -2.28 -19.06 -16.35
N GLU A 335 -3.58 -19.25 -16.55
CA GLU A 335 -4.32 -20.46 -16.16
C GLU A 335 -3.85 -21.70 -16.94
N THR A 336 -3.61 -21.56 -18.24
CA THR A 336 -3.08 -22.67 -19.07
C THR A 336 -1.68 -23.05 -18.62
N ALA A 337 -0.82 -22.06 -18.35
CA ALA A 337 0.50 -22.31 -17.80
C ALA A 337 0.42 -23.04 -16.44
N GLN A 338 -0.49 -22.64 -15.54
CA GLN A 338 -0.71 -23.33 -14.27
C GLN A 338 -1.02 -24.82 -14.45
N VAL A 339 -1.92 -25.15 -15.38
CA VAL A 339 -2.28 -26.55 -15.68
C VAL A 339 -1.08 -27.32 -16.24
N LEU A 340 -0.36 -26.74 -17.20
CA LEU A 340 0.79 -27.39 -17.84
C LEU A 340 1.99 -27.56 -16.91
N LEU A 341 2.16 -26.67 -15.93
CA LEU A 341 3.19 -26.79 -14.89
C LEU A 341 2.87 -27.89 -13.88
N HIS A 342 1.63 -28.38 -13.81
CA HIS A 342 1.27 -29.43 -12.87
C HIS A 342 2.02 -30.74 -13.18
N GLY A 343 2.79 -31.22 -12.19
CA GLY A 343 3.50 -32.49 -12.29
C GLY A 343 4.75 -32.45 -13.18
N ARG A 344 5.17 -31.28 -13.66
CA ARG A 344 6.44 -31.10 -14.38
C ARG A 344 7.61 -31.04 -13.41
N GLU A 345 8.71 -31.70 -13.76
CA GLU A 345 9.95 -31.60 -12.97
C GLU A 345 10.78 -30.36 -13.38
N LEU A 346 11.34 -29.60 -12.43
CA LEU A 346 12.35 -28.59 -12.81
C LEU A 346 13.64 -29.30 -13.13
N LEU A 347 14.24 -29.03 -14.27
CA LEU A 347 15.56 -29.53 -14.61
C LEU A 347 16.58 -28.40 -14.41
N ASP A 348 17.67 -28.68 -13.70
CA ASP A 348 18.83 -27.76 -13.59
C ASP A 348 20.07 -28.49 -14.13
N ASN A 349 20.62 -28.00 -15.25
CA ASN A 349 21.87 -28.49 -15.85
C ASN A 349 21.96 -30.03 -16.01
N GLY A 350 20.88 -30.68 -16.45
CA GLY A 350 20.84 -32.14 -16.65
C GLY A 350 20.69 -32.97 -15.37
N LEU A 351 20.47 -32.34 -14.22
CA LEU A 351 20.13 -33.00 -12.95
C LEU A 351 18.70 -32.61 -12.54
N GLY A 352 17.80 -33.59 -12.47
CA GLY A 352 16.37 -33.36 -12.21
C GLY A 352 16.06 -32.91 -10.78
N THR A 353 15.18 -31.92 -10.66
CA THR A 353 14.62 -31.29 -9.46
C THR A 353 13.11 -30.98 -9.65
N GLY A 354 12.23 -31.97 -9.56
CA GLY A 354 10.75 -31.84 -9.48
C GLY A 354 10.05 -30.49 -9.15
N ILE A 355 8.93 -30.16 -9.80
CA ILE A 355 7.85 -29.34 -9.19
C ILE A 355 6.59 -30.22 -9.12
N VAL A 356 5.83 -30.10 -8.04
CA VAL A 356 4.48 -30.66 -7.97
C VAL A 356 3.60 -29.58 -7.38
N LEU A 357 2.41 -29.36 -7.99
CA LEU A 357 1.43 -28.42 -7.41
C LEU A 357 1.20 -28.83 -5.96
N GLY A 358 1.41 -27.88 -5.05
CA GLY A 358 0.98 -28.08 -3.68
C GLY A 358 -0.52 -27.87 -3.66
N THR A 359 -1.28 -28.91 -3.33
CA THR A 359 -2.61 -28.72 -2.75
C THR A 359 -2.49 -28.04 -1.41
#